data_AF-A0A7S1JHJ5-F1
#
_entry.id   AF-A0A7S1JHJ5-F1
#
_cell.length_a   1.000
_cell.length_b   1.000
_cell.length_c   1.000
_cell.angle_alpha   90.00
_cell.angle_beta   90.00
_cell.angle_gamma   90.00
#
_symmetry.space_group_name_H-M   'P 1'
#
loop_
_entity.id
_entity.type
_entity.pdbx_description
1 polymer ?
#
loop_
_entity_poly.entity_id
_entity_poly.type
_entity_poly.pdbx_seq_one_letter_code
_entity_poly.pdbx_strand_id
1 'polypeptide(L)'
;QRGATEVYEDDGASLGYRAGEARWLSVGYHRTLECADTGTEGPGPNRPGPGTCTAHTPGIKLHLQHRGAYPAMPLQRRYVLRLLHVPPAVTVQVGQQQLPYSRSGGEGTWSYDGPGAALIVETGSLGTARPVMVSITHADTPATLFSGFAGAVAHCQRAKDNL
;
A
#
# COMPACT_ATOMS: atom_id res chain seq x y z
N GLN A 1 -8.04 -8.65 0.23
CA GLN A 1 -6.86 -9.51 0.50
C GLN A 1 -6.09 -8.96 1.70
N ARG A 2 -5.46 -9.81 2.50
CA ARG A 2 -4.63 -9.42 3.66
C ARG A 2 -3.29 -10.15 3.63
N GLY A 3 -2.28 -9.56 4.23
CA GLY A 3 -1.00 -10.22 4.50
C GLY A 3 -0.17 -9.41 5.48
N ALA A 4 0.88 -10.03 6.01
CA ALA A 4 1.79 -9.37 6.93
C ALA A 4 3.19 -9.97 6.82
N THR A 5 4.18 -9.19 7.21
CA THR A 5 5.57 -9.61 7.39
C THR A 5 6.17 -8.88 8.59
N GLU A 6 7.31 -9.35 9.08
CA GLU A 6 8.04 -8.72 10.17
C GLU A 6 9.52 -8.61 9.84
N VAL A 7 10.12 -7.49 10.25
CA VAL A 7 11.56 -7.24 10.15
C VAL A 7 12.15 -7.24 11.54
N TYR A 8 13.15 -8.10 11.76
CA TYR A 8 13.92 -8.19 12.99
C TYR A 8 15.12 -7.24 12.95
N GLU A 9 15.41 -6.59 14.08
CA GLU A 9 16.56 -5.73 14.28
C GLU A 9 17.12 -5.89 15.70
N ASP A 10 18.44 -5.87 15.85
CA ASP A 10 19.14 -5.75 17.13
C ASP A 10 20.37 -4.83 16.97
N ASP A 11 21.23 -4.77 17.98
CA ASP A 11 22.44 -3.95 17.93
C ASP A 11 23.56 -4.55 17.06
N GLY A 12 23.42 -5.80 16.60
CA GLY A 12 24.40 -6.56 15.82
C GLY A 12 25.75 -6.78 16.51
N ALA A 13 25.90 -6.40 17.79
CA ALA A 13 27.19 -6.30 18.45
C ALA A 13 27.23 -7.08 19.78
N SER A 14 26.11 -7.16 20.49
CA SER A 14 26.03 -7.83 21.79
C SER A 14 25.21 -9.13 21.73
N LEU A 15 25.18 -9.86 22.84
CA LEU A 15 24.25 -10.98 23.04
C LEU A 15 22.90 -10.51 23.61
N GLY A 16 22.60 -9.22 23.54
CA GLY A 16 21.37 -8.61 24.07
C GLY A 16 20.10 -9.25 23.52
N TYR A 17 20.13 -9.76 22.28
CA TYR A 17 19.01 -10.51 21.69
C TYR A 17 18.56 -11.72 22.53
N ARG A 18 19.47 -12.34 23.29
CA ARG A 18 19.14 -13.45 24.20
C ARG A 18 18.34 -13.00 25.42
N ALA A 19 18.48 -11.72 25.80
CA ALA A 19 17.70 -11.07 26.84
C ALA A 19 16.46 -10.34 26.28
N GLY A 20 16.18 -10.45 24.98
CA GLY A 20 15.07 -9.77 24.32
C GLY A 20 15.35 -8.31 23.93
N GLU A 21 16.63 -7.87 23.95
CA GLU A 21 17.04 -6.57 23.42
C GLU A 21 17.07 -6.60 21.90
N ALA A 22 15.88 -6.68 21.33
CA ALA A 22 15.64 -6.68 19.91
C ALA A 22 14.36 -5.91 19.60
N ARG A 23 14.22 -5.51 18.34
CA ARG A 23 13.06 -4.84 17.81
C ARG A 23 12.48 -5.62 16.65
N TRP A 24 11.16 -5.65 16.59
CA TRP A 24 10.40 -6.14 15.46
C TRP A 24 9.59 -5.00 14.85
N LEU A 25 9.70 -4.81 13.54
CA LEU A 25 8.78 -3.99 12.75
C LEU A 25 7.80 -4.92 12.03
N SER A 26 6.55 -4.92 12.47
CA SER A 26 5.45 -5.60 11.80
C SER A 26 4.89 -4.69 10.69
N VAL A 27 4.77 -5.23 9.48
CA VAL A 27 4.15 -4.56 8.33
C VAL A 27 2.96 -5.40 7.87
N GLY A 28 1.76 -4.95 8.17
CA GLY A 28 0.51 -5.58 7.71
C GLY A 28 -0.13 -4.80 6.57
N TYR A 29 -0.88 -5.46 5.70
CA TYR A 29 -1.71 -4.79 4.69
C TYR A 29 -3.13 -5.35 4.60
N HIS A 30 -4.05 -4.48 4.21
CA HIS A 30 -5.42 -4.79 3.84
C HIS A 30 -5.75 -4.16 2.49
N ARG A 31 -6.02 -4.98 1.48
CA ARG A 31 -6.49 -4.54 0.17
C ARG A 31 -7.99 -4.71 0.08
N THR A 32 -8.68 -3.61 -0.20
CA THR A 32 -10.11 -3.58 -0.56
C THR A 32 -10.19 -3.53 -2.08
N LEU A 33 -10.89 -4.51 -2.66
CA LEU A 33 -11.19 -4.55 -4.09
C LEU A 33 -12.57 -3.91 -4.30
N GLU A 34 -12.81 -3.43 -5.52
CA GLU A 34 -14.18 -3.11 -5.95
C GLU A 34 -15.09 -4.32 -5.78
N CYS A 35 -16.38 -4.07 -5.54
CA CYS A 35 -17.38 -5.11 -5.68
C CYS A 35 -17.36 -5.57 -7.14
N ALA A 36 -16.93 -6.81 -7.38
CA ALA A 36 -17.10 -7.42 -8.66
C ALA A 36 -18.60 -7.49 -8.94
N ASP A 37 -19.08 -6.63 -9.83
CA ASP A 37 -20.43 -6.74 -10.37
C ASP A 37 -20.50 -8.07 -11.11
N THR A 38 -21.08 -9.09 -10.49
CA THR A 38 -21.19 -10.45 -11.06
C THR A 38 -22.23 -10.52 -12.18
N GLY A 39 -22.38 -9.48 -12.97
CA GLY A 39 -23.35 -9.41 -14.04
C GLY A 39 -22.90 -10.19 -15.27
N THR A 40 -23.58 -11.30 -15.58
CA THR A 40 -24.23 -11.59 -16.88
C THR A 40 -24.80 -13.01 -16.87
N GLU A 41 -25.84 -13.25 -16.07
CA GLU A 41 -26.82 -14.28 -16.40
C GLU A 41 -28.17 -13.57 -16.51
N GLY A 42 -28.86 -13.79 -17.62
CA GLY A 42 -30.07 -13.06 -18.00
C GLY A 42 -31.15 -13.07 -16.92
N PRO A 43 -32.05 -12.07 -16.94
CA PRO A 43 -33.11 -11.94 -15.95
C PRO A 43 -34.07 -13.13 -16.04
N GLY A 44 -33.89 -14.11 -15.13
CA GLY A 44 -34.92 -15.09 -14.83
C GLY A 44 -36.02 -14.44 -14.00
N PRO A 45 -37.31 -14.78 -14.22
CA PRO A 45 -38.46 -14.07 -13.64
C PRO A 45 -38.58 -14.14 -12.10
N ASN A 46 -37.73 -14.93 -11.42
CA ASN A 46 -37.76 -15.15 -9.97
C ASN A 46 -36.44 -14.81 -9.25
N ARG A 47 -35.50 -14.08 -9.85
CA ARG A 47 -34.25 -13.71 -9.17
C ARG A 47 -34.45 -12.45 -8.33
N PRO A 48 -34.12 -12.46 -7.01
CA PRO A 48 -34.11 -11.24 -6.22
C PRO A 48 -33.23 -10.20 -6.92
N GLY A 49 -33.71 -8.95 -6.99
CA GLY A 49 -33.09 -7.87 -7.77
C GLY A 49 -31.60 -7.68 -7.47
N PRO A 50 -30.84 -7.04 -8.38
CA PRO A 50 -29.41 -6.84 -8.21
C PRO A 50 -29.16 -6.24 -6.83
N GLY A 51 -28.49 -7.02 -5.98
CA GLY A 51 -28.10 -6.56 -4.66
C GLY A 51 -27.26 -5.32 -4.84
N THR A 52 -27.70 -4.19 -4.29
CA THR A 52 -26.94 -2.95 -4.32
C THR A 52 -25.62 -3.19 -3.60
N CYS A 53 -24.56 -3.41 -4.36
CA CYS A 53 -23.22 -3.41 -3.84
C CYS A 53 -22.95 -2.00 -3.33
N THR A 54 -22.77 -1.84 -2.02
CA THR A 54 -22.34 -0.55 -1.46
C THR A 54 -20.95 -0.27 -2.01
N ALA A 55 -20.82 0.75 -2.86
CA ALA A 55 -19.57 1.07 -3.52
C ALA A 55 -18.45 1.26 -2.49
N HIS A 56 -17.44 0.39 -2.53
CA HIS A 56 -16.23 0.54 -1.74
C HIS A 56 -15.16 1.17 -2.61
N THR A 57 -14.56 2.27 -2.15
CA THR A 57 -13.39 2.85 -2.82
C THR A 57 -12.24 1.84 -2.79
N PRO A 58 -11.71 1.41 -3.95
CA PRO A 58 -10.59 0.48 -3.99
C PRO A 58 -9.36 1.13 -3.35
N GLY A 59 -8.63 0.35 -2.56
CA GLY A 59 -7.52 0.89 -1.81
C GLY A 59 -6.72 -0.14 -1.04
N ILE A 60 -5.58 0.32 -0.53
CA ILE A 60 -4.66 -0.47 0.28
C ILE A 60 -4.39 0.32 1.57
N LYS A 61 -4.58 -0.34 2.70
CA LYS A 61 -4.16 0.18 4.01
C LYS A 61 -2.97 -0.64 4.50
N LEU A 62 -1.87 0.02 4.85
CA LEU A 62 -0.71 -0.61 5.48
C LEU A 62 -0.60 -0.16 6.94
N HIS A 63 -0.26 -1.08 7.81
CA HIS A 63 -0.04 -0.84 9.23
C HIS A 63 1.41 -1.16 9.59
N LEU A 64 2.15 -0.14 10.00
CA LEU A 64 3.54 -0.22 10.46
C LEU A 64 3.53 -0.16 11.98
N GLN A 65 4.02 -1.20 12.65
CA GLN A 65 4.06 -1.26 14.11
C GLN A 65 5.39 -1.79 14.60
N HIS A 66 6.01 -1.04 15.52
CA HIS A 66 7.21 -1.47 16.19
C HIS A 66 6.90 -2.12 17.54
N ARG A 67 7.67 -3.15 17.91
CA ARG A 67 7.65 -3.82 19.21
C ARG A 67 9.06 -4.15 19.66
N GLY A 68 9.32 -4.09 20.96
CA GLY A 68 10.65 -4.25 21.52
C GLY A 68 11.54 -3.02 21.34
N ALA A 69 12.74 -3.09 21.90
CA ALA A 69 13.75 -2.04 21.89
C ALA A 69 15.12 -2.64 22.17
N TYR A 70 16.17 -1.92 21.77
CA TYR A 70 17.56 -2.24 22.09
C TYR A 70 18.35 -0.92 22.29
N PRO A 71 19.51 -0.94 22.97
CA PRO A 71 20.34 0.25 23.13
C PRO A 71 20.70 0.90 21.79
N ALA A 72 20.68 2.22 21.70
CA ALA A 72 20.96 3.00 20.48
C ALA A 72 19.98 2.82 19.30
N MET A 73 18.81 2.24 19.54
CA MET A 73 17.73 2.16 18.54
C MET A 73 17.32 3.55 18.01
N PRO A 74 17.20 3.74 16.67
CA PRO A 74 16.73 5.01 16.10
C PRO A 74 15.32 5.39 16.56
N LEU A 75 15.16 6.62 17.05
CA LEU A 75 13.87 7.18 17.45
C LEU A 75 12.97 7.49 16.25
N GLN A 76 13.58 7.76 15.11
CA GLN A 76 12.90 8.07 13.86
C GLN A 76 13.45 7.22 12.71
N ARG A 77 12.58 6.89 11.76
CA ARG A 77 12.92 6.13 10.55
C ARG A 77 12.18 6.67 9.34
N ARG A 78 12.81 6.54 8.18
CA ARG A 78 12.19 6.73 6.87
C ARG A 78 12.00 5.37 6.21
N TYR A 79 10.85 5.17 5.60
CA TYR A 79 10.51 3.96 4.86
C TYR A 79 10.27 4.29 3.39
N VAL A 80 10.62 3.33 2.53
CA VAL A 80 10.23 3.33 1.12
C VAL A 80 9.37 2.10 0.90
N LEU A 81 8.07 2.30 0.73
CA LEU A 81 7.11 1.24 0.49
C LEU A 81 6.91 1.11 -1.02
N ARG A 82 7.31 -0.02 -1.60
CA ARG A 82 7.13 -0.31 -3.02
C ARG A 82 6.06 -1.37 -3.18
N LEU A 83 4.89 -0.97 -3.67
CA LEU A 83 3.76 -1.84 -3.91
C LEU A 83 3.80 -2.26 -5.38
N LEU A 84 3.98 -3.55 -5.62
CA LEU A 84 4.11 -4.12 -6.96
C LEU A 84 2.74 -4.53 -7.51
N HIS A 85 2.58 -4.41 -8.83
CA HIS A 85 1.37 -4.79 -9.56
C HIS A 85 0.10 -4.09 -9.02
N VAL A 86 0.23 -2.81 -8.71
CA VAL A 86 -0.89 -1.94 -8.32
C VAL A 86 -1.03 -0.79 -9.31
N PRO A 87 -2.24 -0.29 -9.56
CA PRO A 87 -2.41 0.95 -10.32
C PRO A 87 -1.76 2.15 -9.63
N PRO A 88 -1.58 3.27 -10.37
CA PRO A 88 -1.30 4.55 -9.75
C PRO A 88 -2.30 4.87 -8.63
N ALA A 89 -1.82 5.52 -7.57
CA ALA A 89 -2.69 6.02 -6.52
C ALA A 89 -3.39 7.31 -6.97
N VAL A 90 -4.57 7.58 -6.40
CA VAL A 90 -5.22 8.90 -6.46
C VAL A 90 -4.85 9.71 -5.24
N THR A 91 -4.89 9.08 -4.06
CA THR A 91 -4.40 9.69 -2.82
C THR A 91 -3.50 8.71 -2.05
N VAL A 92 -2.48 9.27 -1.41
CA VAL A 92 -1.61 8.57 -0.45
C VAL A 92 -1.55 9.41 0.82
N GLN A 93 -1.81 8.78 1.96
CA GLN A 93 -1.75 9.42 3.27
C GLN A 93 -0.89 8.58 4.23
N VAL A 94 -0.02 9.23 5.00
CA VAL A 94 0.81 8.62 6.05
C VAL A 94 0.43 9.26 7.38
N GLY A 95 -0.17 8.48 8.27
CA GLY A 95 -0.80 9.01 9.48
C GLY A 95 -1.90 10.00 9.10
N GLN A 96 -1.73 11.27 9.49
CA GLN A 96 -2.64 12.35 9.15
C GLN A 96 -2.21 13.16 7.92
N GLN A 97 -0.96 12.99 7.45
CA GLN A 97 -0.39 13.79 6.38
C GLN A 97 -0.70 13.18 5.01
N GLN A 98 -1.32 13.95 4.13
CA GLN A 98 -1.44 13.58 2.72
C GLN A 98 -0.12 13.86 2.00
N LEU A 99 0.38 12.88 1.24
CA LEU A 99 1.62 13.02 0.50
C LEU A 99 1.34 13.54 -0.92
N PRO A 100 2.08 14.55 -1.41
CA PRO A 100 2.00 14.98 -2.80
C PRO A 100 2.64 13.95 -3.75
N TYR A 101 2.17 13.92 -4.99
CA TYR A 101 2.83 13.19 -6.07
C TYR A 101 4.16 13.88 -6.44
N SER A 102 5.19 13.09 -6.71
CA SER A 102 6.48 13.54 -7.24
C SER A 102 6.99 12.55 -8.28
N ARG A 103 7.19 13.01 -9.52
CA ARG A 103 7.74 12.16 -10.59
C ARG A 103 9.15 11.65 -10.25
N SER A 104 9.96 12.46 -9.58
CA SER A 104 11.33 12.12 -9.18
C SER A 104 11.42 11.38 -7.86
N GLY A 105 10.29 11.14 -7.17
CA GLY A 105 10.29 10.71 -5.78
C GLY A 105 10.79 11.80 -4.84
N GLY A 106 11.22 11.39 -3.64
CA GLY A 106 11.70 12.28 -2.59
C GLY A 106 10.99 12.08 -1.26
N GLU A 107 11.55 12.65 -0.19
CA GLU A 107 11.01 12.50 1.15
C GLU A 107 9.57 13.04 1.26
N GLY A 108 8.68 12.25 1.86
CA GLY A 108 7.29 12.67 2.08
C GLY A 108 6.51 12.81 0.78
N THR A 109 6.83 12.02 -0.25
CA THR A 109 6.14 12.02 -1.53
C THR A 109 5.72 10.61 -1.93
N TRP A 110 4.91 10.50 -2.98
CA TRP A 110 4.71 9.24 -3.68
C TRP A 110 4.95 9.40 -5.17
N SER A 111 5.35 8.32 -5.83
CA SER A 111 5.63 8.27 -7.26
C SER A 111 5.09 6.96 -7.84
N TYR A 112 5.04 6.89 -9.18
CA TYR A 112 4.63 5.67 -9.88
C TYR A 112 5.65 5.28 -10.94
N ASP A 113 6.22 4.09 -10.77
CA ASP A 113 7.12 3.45 -11.72
C ASP A 113 6.28 2.65 -12.72
N GLY A 114 5.97 3.28 -13.86
CA GLY A 114 5.17 2.68 -14.93
C GLY A 114 5.76 1.38 -15.47
N PRO A 115 7.05 1.34 -15.89
CA PRO A 115 7.70 0.11 -16.36
C PRO A 115 7.66 -1.03 -15.34
N GLY A 116 7.85 -0.72 -14.05
CA GLY A 116 7.77 -1.71 -12.96
C GLY A 116 6.35 -1.99 -12.44
N ALA A 117 5.32 -1.32 -12.97
CA ALA A 117 3.96 -1.31 -12.47
C ALA A 117 3.89 -1.17 -10.93
N ALA A 118 4.68 -0.23 -10.39
CA ALA A 118 4.91 -0.12 -8.95
C ALA A 118 4.59 1.27 -8.42
N LEU A 119 3.76 1.32 -7.38
CA LEU A 119 3.57 2.53 -6.57
C LEU A 119 4.69 2.60 -5.52
N ILE A 120 5.40 3.73 -5.48
CA ILE A 120 6.47 3.98 -4.52
C ILE A 120 6.00 5.06 -3.56
N VAL A 121 5.97 4.75 -2.28
CA VAL A 121 5.63 5.70 -1.21
C VAL A 121 6.88 5.92 -0.37
N GLU A 122 7.44 7.11 -0.45
CA GLU A 122 8.60 7.51 0.35
C GLU A 122 8.10 8.32 1.53
N THR A 123 8.15 7.73 2.72
CA THR A 123 7.69 8.43 3.92
C THR A 123 8.63 9.59 4.25
N GLY A 124 8.14 10.54 5.04
CA GLY A 124 9.00 11.41 5.83
C GLY A 124 9.70 10.66 6.96
N SER A 125 10.42 11.41 7.79
CA SER A 125 10.84 10.94 9.10
C SER A 125 9.64 10.59 9.99
N LEU A 126 9.50 9.32 10.36
CA LEU A 126 8.41 8.82 11.21
C LEU A 126 8.95 8.39 12.57
N GLY A 127 8.26 8.80 13.64
CA GLY A 127 8.56 8.32 14.98
C GLY A 127 8.28 6.83 15.12
N THR A 128 9.21 6.10 15.72
CA THR A 128 9.10 4.63 15.81
C THR A 128 8.32 4.15 17.04
N ALA A 129 7.96 5.06 17.96
CA ALA A 129 7.26 4.72 19.21
C ALA A 129 5.76 4.44 19.04
N ARG A 130 5.15 4.89 17.93
CA ARG A 130 3.71 4.75 17.69
C ARG A 130 3.45 4.01 16.37
N PRO A 131 2.36 3.24 16.27
CA PRO A 131 1.96 2.67 15.00
C PRO A 131 1.64 3.76 13.97
N VAL A 132 1.95 3.49 12.71
CA VAL A 132 1.67 4.38 11.58
C VAL A 132 0.77 3.66 10.58
N MET A 133 -0.30 4.33 10.16
CA MET A 133 -1.20 3.87 9.10
C MET A 133 -0.83 4.56 7.79
N VAL A 134 -0.67 3.80 6.71
CA VAL A 134 -0.56 4.33 5.35
C VAL A 134 -1.81 3.96 4.59
N SER A 135 -2.57 4.96 4.13
CA SER A 135 -3.80 4.76 3.36
C SER A 135 -3.57 5.17 1.91
N ILE A 136 -3.87 4.27 0.99
CA ILE A 136 -3.73 4.46 -0.44
C ILE A 136 -5.11 4.24 -1.06
N THR A 137 -5.56 5.18 -1.88
CA THR A 137 -6.77 5.02 -2.69
C THR A 137 -6.39 4.95 -4.17
N HIS A 138 -7.15 4.18 -4.92
CA HIS A 138 -7.00 4.07 -6.36
C HIS A 138 -8.25 4.60 -7.07
N ALA A 139 -8.07 5.03 -8.31
CA ALA A 139 -9.20 5.29 -9.18
C ALA A 139 -9.91 3.97 -9.48
N ASP A 140 -11.24 4.02 -9.56
CA ASP A 140 -12.04 2.91 -10.03
C ASP A 140 -11.51 2.48 -11.41
N THR A 141 -11.00 1.25 -11.48
CA THR A 141 -10.32 0.78 -12.69
C THR A 141 -10.69 -0.64 -12.99
N PRO A 142 -11.29 -0.91 -14.18
CA PRO A 142 -11.62 -2.26 -14.56
C PRO A 142 -10.38 -3.15 -14.57
N ALA A 143 -10.49 -4.31 -13.91
CA ALA A 143 -9.39 -5.27 -13.74
C ALA A 143 -8.79 -5.77 -15.07
N THR A 144 -9.56 -5.68 -16.16
CA THR A 144 -9.12 -6.00 -17.52
C THR A 144 -7.96 -5.12 -18.01
N LEU A 145 -7.79 -3.93 -17.43
CA LEU A 145 -6.67 -3.03 -17.72
C LEU A 145 -5.37 -3.43 -17.00
N PHE A 146 -5.36 -4.55 -16.28
CA PHE A 146 -4.17 -5.04 -15.57
C PHE A 146 -3.75 -6.44 -16.03
N SER A 147 -4.40 -7.02 -17.05
CA SER A 147 -4.04 -8.35 -17.57
C SER A 147 -3.35 -8.29 -18.93
N GLY A 148 -2.26 -9.06 -19.06
CA GLY A 148 -1.53 -9.25 -20.30
C GLY A 148 -0.92 -7.98 -20.90
N PHE A 149 -0.74 -7.98 -22.22
CA PHE A 149 -0.14 -6.88 -22.97
C PHE A 149 -1.01 -5.61 -22.95
N ALA A 150 -2.34 -5.77 -23.02
CA ALA A 150 -3.27 -4.65 -22.93
C ALA A 150 -3.14 -3.90 -21.59
N GLY A 151 -2.93 -4.64 -20.50
CA GLY A 151 -2.68 -4.01 -19.20
C GLY A 151 -1.35 -3.27 -19.11
N ALA A 152 -0.29 -3.79 -19.73
CA ALA A 152 1.00 -3.09 -19.80
C ALA A 152 0.87 -1.75 -20.56
N VAL A 153 0.14 -1.72 -21.68
CA VAL A 153 -0.12 -0.49 -22.44
C VAL A 153 -0.98 0.50 -21.63
N ALA A 154 -2.02 0.02 -20.94
CA ALA A 154 -2.87 0.85 -20.09
C ALA A 154 -2.10 1.45 -18.90
N HIS A 155 -1.18 0.69 -18.30
CA HIS A 155 -0.27 1.19 -17.27
C HIS A 155 0.61 2.33 -17.79
N CYS A 156 1.21 2.16 -18.96
CA CYS A 156 2.03 3.21 -19.60
C CYS A 156 1.21 4.48 -19.88
N GLN A 157 -0.01 4.34 -20.40
CA GLN A 157 -0.88 5.47 -20.72
C GLN A 157 -1.25 6.26 -19.47
N ARG A 158 -1.64 5.58 -18.38
CA ARG A 158 -2.02 6.25 -17.12
C ARG A 158 -0.85 6.87 -16.39
N ALA A 159 0.33 6.25 -16.47
CA ALA A 159 1.55 6.86 -15.95
C ALA A 159 1.84 8.19 -16.68
N LYS A 160 1.52 8.28 -17.97
CA LYS A 160 1.61 9.52 -18.75
C LYS A 160 0.52 10.52 -18.39
N ASP A 161 -0.71 10.08 -18.19
CA ASP A 161 -1.85 10.98 -17.90
C ASP A 161 -1.78 11.60 -16.49
N ASN A 162 -0.98 11.02 -15.59
CA ASN A 162 -0.69 11.57 -14.26
C ASN A 162 0.55 12.51 -14.23
N LEU A 163 1.16 12.82 -15.39
CA LEU A 163 2.20 13.85 -15.55
C LEU A 163 1.59 15.22 -15.79
#